data_AF-A0A817Y5V7-F1
#
_entry.id   AF-A0A817Y5V7-F1
#
_cell.length_a   1.000
_cell.length_b   1.000
_cell.length_c   1.000
_cell.angle_alpha   90.00
_cell.angle_beta   90.00
_cell.angle_gamma   90.00
#
_symmetry.space_group_name_H-M   'P 1'
#
loop_
_entity.id
_entity.type
_entity.pdbx_description
1 polymer ?
#
loop_
_entity_poly.entity_id
_entity_poly.type
_entity_poly.pdbx_seq_one_letter_code
_entity_poly.pdbx_strand_id
1 'polypeptide(L)'
;MFYFHLTRKQRRDELLQEQQRQSGQLHKKTGPFHSERMERCKNCCKSVTTFIFSRVGLCLLVVAYAFAGGVVFQLLEGPHEGEVSQGVHRRLNITVERLFNTSEQSKVLHVNNWTTMARQILEEYQLDLVRQTKRGYQGERFEDDTKQWNFPGAILYAITVITTIGYGHITCKTNYGKIMTMIYAIFGIPLMLLCLANIGSTMADAFRFIYCNVCCSYCNMIKKRRNIRALQSVELSQNSSSSVPKFPNVTTSPPSSLATVSTNHIESKPSTSVVEFVDNFNIDYRKATIPISVTLSLLSSYLILGAVLFSEWENWKLLDGAYFCFVTLATIGLGDLVPGKSITSTQVEGKLVICALYVLFGLSLMAMCFNLMQEEVRAKFRRLGNKLGIIDDPNFW
;
A
#
# COMPACT_ATOMS: atom_id res chain seq x y z
N MET A 1 34.92 -7.77 -82.43
CA MET A 1 35.16 -7.27 -81.05
C MET A 1 33.88 -7.04 -80.25
N PHE A 2 32.79 -6.51 -80.85
CA PHE A 2 31.52 -6.24 -80.16
C PHE A 2 30.78 -7.50 -79.65
N TYR A 3 30.76 -8.59 -80.41
CA TYR A 3 30.08 -9.85 -80.03
C TYR A 3 30.69 -10.54 -78.79
N PHE A 4 31.99 -10.33 -78.54
CA PHE A 4 32.72 -10.91 -77.41
C PHE A 4 32.48 -10.12 -76.11
N HIS A 5 32.11 -8.84 -76.22
CA HIS A 5 31.80 -7.99 -75.07
C HIS A 5 30.37 -8.19 -74.55
N LEU A 6 29.39 -8.43 -75.43
CA LEU A 6 28.01 -8.74 -75.01
C LEU A 6 27.92 -10.07 -74.24
N THR A 7 28.59 -11.11 -74.74
CA THR A 7 28.61 -12.44 -74.09
C THR A 7 29.28 -12.44 -72.72
N ARG A 8 30.31 -11.60 -72.51
CA ARG A 8 30.93 -11.42 -71.18
C ARG A 8 30.09 -10.62 -70.20
N LYS A 9 29.22 -9.73 -70.67
CA LYS A 9 28.32 -8.97 -69.79
C LYS A 9 27.16 -9.86 -69.32
N GLN A 10 26.55 -10.58 -70.26
CA GLN A 10 25.43 -11.48 -69.98
C GLN A 10 25.82 -12.62 -69.02
N ARG A 11 27.01 -13.21 -69.20
CA ARG A 11 27.53 -14.24 -68.29
C ARG A 11 27.86 -13.71 -66.88
N ARG A 12 28.17 -12.41 -66.76
CA ARG A 12 28.44 -11.77 -65.46
C ARG A 12 27.15 -11.49 -64.69
N ASP A 13 26.10 -11.09 -65.40
CA ASP A 13 24.79 -10.82 -64.81
C ASP A 13 24.10 -12.12 -64.34
N GLU A 14 24.29 -13.23 -65.07
CA GLU A 14 23.84 -14.57 -64.65
C GLU A 14 24.56 -15.06 -63.37
N LEU A 15 25.87 -14.88 -63.28
CA LEU A 15 26.66 -15.23 -62.09
C LEU A 15 26.27 -14.38 -60.86
N LEU A 16 25.93 -13.10 -61.07
CA LEU A 16 25.44 -12.22 -60.01
C LEU A 16 24.04 -12.64 -59.53
N GLN A 17 23.15 -13.07 -60.43
CA GLN A 17 21.84 -13.62 -60.07
C GLN A 17 21.96 -14.96 -59.32
N GLU A 18 22.89 -15.83 -59.70
CA GLU A 18 23.16 -17.08 -58.97
C GLU A 18 23.76 -16.83 -57.59
N GLN A 19 24.71 -15.89 -57.45
CA GLN A 19 25.24 -15.50 -56.14
C GLN A 19 24.17 -14.88 -55.24
N GLN A 20 23.25 -14.08 -55.78
CA GLN A 20 22.12 -13.53 -55.02
C GLN A 20 21.12 -14.63 -54.60
N ARG A 21 20.83 -15.60 -55.47
CA ARG A 21 19.98 -16.76 -55.11
C ARG A 21 20.62 -17.64 -54.04
N GLN A 22 21.93 -17.88 -54.12
CA GLN A 22 22.66 -18.66 -53.12
C GLN A 22 22.79 -17.92 -51.78
N SER A 23 23.04 -16.61 -51.79
CA SER A 23 23.06 -15.76 -50.58
C SER A 23 21.69 -15.72 -49.88
N GLY A 24 20.60 -15.59 -50.65
CA GLY A 24 19.22 -15.65 -50.12
C GLY A 24 18.83 -17.03 -49.54
N GLN A 25 19.42 -18.12 -50.03
CA GLN A 25 19.21 -19.46 -49.47
C GLN A 25 20.12 -19.75 -48.27
N LEU A 26 21.33 -19.18 -48.22
CA LEU A 26 22.26 -19.33 -47.11
C LEU A 26 21.77 -18.57 -45.86
N HIS A 27 21.20 -17.38 -46.04
CA HIS A 27 20.59 -16.60 -44.94
C HIS A 27 19.35 -17.25 -44.33
N LYS A 28 18.68 -18.17 -45.05
CA LYS A 28 17.53 -18.94 -44.57
C LYS A 28 17.92 -20.17 -43.75
N LYS A 29 19.18 -20.63 -43.82
CA LYS A 29 19.63 -21.90 -43.22
C LYS A 29 20.37 -21.76 -41.88
N THR A 30 20.78 -20.56 -41.48
CA THR A 30 21.35 -20.29 -40.14
C THR A 30 20.26 -19.86 -39.14
N GLY A 31 19.44 -20.83 -38.71
CA GLY A 31 18.78 -20.89 -37.39
C GLY A 31 17.65 -19.91 -37.02
N PRO A 32 16.37 -20.23 -37.34
CA PRO A 32 15.17 -19.60 -36.74
C PRO A 32 14.64 -20.30 -35.47
N PHE A 33 15.32 -21.36 -35.00
CA PHE A 33 14.76 -22.24 -33.97
C PHE A 33 14.63 -21.61 -32.57
N HIS A 34 15.53 -20.68 -32.21
CA HIS A 34 15.48 -19.96 -30.93
C HIS A 34 14.46 -18.80 -30.95
N SER A 35 14.23 -18.21 -32.14
CA SER A 35 13.23 -17.15 -32.37
C SER A 35 11.82 -17.71 -32.29
N GLU A 36 11.54 -18.85 -32.92
CA GLU A 36 10.20 -19.47 -32.88
C GLU A 36 9.77 -19.91 -31.48
N ARG A 37 10.68 -20.46 -30.66
CA ARG A 37 10.38 -20.82 -29.27
C ARG A 37 10.07 -19.58 -28.42
N MET A 38 10.84 -18.51 -28.61
CA MET A 38 10.64 -17.25 -27.90
C MET A 38 9.32 -16.58 -28.31
N GLU A 39 8.94 -16.69 -29.59
CA GLU A 39 7.70 -16.15 -30.14
C GLU A 39 6.47 -16.98 -29.73
N ARG A 40 6.57 -18.32 -29.70
CA ARG A 40 5.53 -19.19 -29.10
C ARG A 40 5.36 -18.94 -27.61
N CYS A 41 6.46 -18.74 -26.86
CA CYS A 41 6.40 -18.42 -25.43
C CYS A 41 5.77 -17.03 -25.21
N LYS A 42 6.08 -16.05 -26.07
CA LYS A 42 5.45 -14.73 -26.05
C LYS A 42 3.95 -14.81 -26.36
N ASN A 43 3.54 -15.62 -27.34
CA ASN A 43 2.14 -15.82 -27.70
C ASN A 43 1.38 -16.60 -26.62
N CYS A 44 2.01 -17.59 -25.99
CA CYS A 44 1.46 -18.32 -24.85
C CYS A 44 1.31 -17.39 -23.64
N CYS A 45 2.34 -16.63 -23.27
CA CYS A 45 2.26 -15.62 -22.23
C CYS A 45 1.20 -14.56 -22.55
N LYS A 46 1.06 -14.12 -23.79
CA LYS A 46 -0.01 -13.20 -24.23
C LYS A 46 -1.38 -13.83 -24.00
N SER A 47 -1.60 -15.06 -24.45
CA SER A 47 -2.87 -15.79 -24.29
C SER A 47 -3.23 -16.04 -22.82
N VAL A 48 -2.27 -16.51 -22.02
CA VAL A 48 -2.44 -16.73 -20.56
C VAL A 48 -2.70 -15.41 -19.83
N THR A 49 -1.96 -14.34 -20.16
CA THR A 49 -2.18 -13.02 -19.57
C THR A 49 -3.56 -12.49 -19.94
N THR A 50 -3.95 -12.55 -21.21
CA THR A 50 -5.30 -12.14 -21.65
C THR A 50 -6.40 -12.95 -20.97
N PHE A 51 -6.18 -14.25 -20.74
CA PHE A 51 -7.13 -15.10 -20.02
C PHE A 51 -7.21 -14.73 -18.52
N ILE A 52 -6.08 -14.57 -17.83
CA ILE A 52 -6.05 -14.19 -16.40
C ILE A 52 -6.73 -12.83 -16.19
N PHE A 53 -6.50 -11.87 -17.09
CA PHE A 53 -7.10 -10.53 -17.02
C PHE A 53 -8.53 -10.46 -17.58
N SER A 54 -9.08 -11.57 -18.10
CA SER A 54 -10.49 -11.64 -18.41
C SER A 54 -11.33 -11.58 -17.13
N ARG A 55 -12.58 -11.11 -17.23
CA ARG A 55 -13.52 -11.06 -16.07
C ARG A 55 -13.64 -12.43 -15.39
N VAL A 56 -13.70 -13.50 -16.20
CA VAL A 56 -13.79 -14.88 -15.71
C VAL A 56 -12.48 -15.35 -15.08
N GLY A 57 -11.34 -15.01 -15.67
CA GLY A 57 -10.01 -15.34 -15.14
C GLY A 57 -9.75 -14.73 -13.76
N LEU A 58 -10.12 -13.47 -13.57
CA LEU A 58 -10.00 -12.79 -12.26
C LEU A 58 -10.90 -13.45 -11.21
N CYS A 59 -12.15 -13.80 -11.55
CA CYS A 59 -13.04 -14.51 -10.64
C CYS A 59 -12.47 -15.88 -10.23
N LEU A 60 -11.98 -16.67 -11.19
CA LEU A 60 -11.36 -17.97 -10.89
C LEU A 60 -10.10 -17.84 -10.04
N LEU A 61 -9.29 -16.81 -10.28
CA LEU A 61 -8.10 -16.51 -9.48
C LEU A 61 -8.45 -16.23 -8.01
N VAL A 62 -9.50 -15.44 -7.76
CA VAL A 62 -9.96 -15.13 -6.39
C VAL A 62 -10.46 -16.40 -5.69
N VAL A 63 -11.22 -17.24 -6.38
CA VAL A 63 -11.68 -18.53 -5.82
C VAL A 63 -10.50 -19.45 -5.48
N ALA A 64 -9.52 -19.55 -6.38
CA ALA A 64 -8.31 -20.34 -6.14
C ALA A 64 -7.49 -19.80 -4.96
N TYR A 65 -7.36 -18.48 -4.84
CA TYR A 65 -6.67 -17.82 -3.73
C TYR A 65 -7.39 -18.08 -2.39
N ALA A 66 -8.72 -18.03 -2.37
CA ALA A 66 -9.52 -18.36 -1.19
C ALA A 66 -9.36 -19.84 -0.79
N PHE A 67 -9.35 -20.77 -1.74
CA PHE A 67 -9.11 -22.19 -1.47
C PHE A 67 -7.72 -22.42 -0.88
N ALA A 68 -6.68 -21.81 -1.48
CA ALA A 68 -5.33 -21.87 -0.95
C ALA A 68 -5.24 -21.31 0.49
N GLY A 69 -5.90 -20.18 0.76
CA GLY A 69 -6.01 -19.61 2.10
C GLY A 69 -6.69 -20.57 3.08
N GLY A 70 -7.77 -21.23 2.69
CA GLY A 70 -8.45 -22.23 3.50
C GLY A 70 -7.55 -23.39 3.91
N VAL A 71 -6.75 -23.93 2.99
CA VAL A 71 -5.77 -24.97 3.29
C VAL A 71 -4.70 -24.46 4.26
N VAL A 72 -4.17 -23.26 4.05
CA VAL A 72 -3.16 -22.66 4.93
C VAL A 72 -3.69 -22.50 6.36
N PHE A 73 -4.87 -21.89 6.53
CA PHE A 73 -5.42 -21.66 7.87
C PHE A 73 -5.83 -22.96 8.56
N GLN A 74 -6.37 -23.94 7.84
CA GLN A 74 -6.68 -25.25 8.42
C GLN A 74 -5.43 -25.97 8.96
N LEU A 75 -4.30 -25.86 8.24
CA LEU A 75 -3.05 -26.47 8.68
C LEU A 75 -2.42 -25.76 9.88
N LEU A 76 -2.55 -24.43 9.93
CA LEU A 76 -1.99 -23.62 11.02
C LEU A 76 -2.83 -23.70 12.31
N GLU A 77 -4.15 -23.57 12.20
CA GLU A 77 -5.05 -23.45 13.36
C GLU A 77 -5.75 -24.77 13.75
N GLY A 78 -5.92 -25.70 12.80
CA GLY A 78 -6.65 -26.95 13.03
C GLY A 78 -6.09 -27.82 14.16
N PRO A 79 -4.75 -28.02 14.25
CA PRO A 79 -4.17 -28.77 15.37
C PRO A 79 -4.39 -28.08 16.73
N HIS A 80 -4.28 -26.74 16.77
CA HIS A 80 -4.43 -25.97 18.00
C HIS A 80 -5.87 -26.03 18.54
N GLU A 81 -6.88 -25.93 17.68
CA GLU A 81 -8.29 -26.07 18.06
C GLU A 81 -8.57 -27.44 18.70
N GLY A 82 -8.00 -28.51 18.13
CA GLY A 82 -8.10 -29.86 18.67
C GLY A 82 -7.53 -29.99 20.08
N GLU A 83 -6.35 -29.42 20.33
CA GLU A 83 -5.70 -29.42 21.65
C GLU A 83 -6.49 -28.62 22.68
N VAL A 84 -7.00 -27.43 22.31
CA VAL A 84 -7.78 -26.58 23.21
C VAL A 84 -9.09 -27.27 23.61
N SER A 85 -9.80 -27.87 22.65
CA SER A 85 -11.04 -28.60 22.88
C SER A 85 -10.84 -29.79 23.84
N GLN A 86 -9.81 -30.60 23.60
CA GLN A 86 -9.44 -31.71 24.50
C GLN A 86 -9.02 -31.19 25.88
N GLY A 87 -8.31 -30.07 25.94
CA GLY A 87 -7.87 -29.42 27.17
C GLY A 87 -9.03 -28.88 28.03
N VAL A 88 -10.10 -28.38 27.41
CA VAL A 88 -11.33 -27.95 28.13
C VAL A 88 -12.05 -29.17 28.71
N HIS A 89 -12.23 -30.23 27.91
CA HIS A 89 -12.87 -31.46 28.39
C HIS A 89 -12.09 -32.11 29.54
N ARG A 90 -10.74 -32.15 29.43
CA ARG A 90 -9.86 -32.63 30.51
C ARG A 90 -9.98 -31.79 31.78
N ARG A 91 -10.01 -30.45 31.68
CA ARG A 91 -10.17 -29.56 32.83
C ARG A 91 -11.53 -29.73 33.50
N LEU A 92 -12.59 -29.93 32.71
CA LEU A 92 -13.93 -30.21 33.22
C LEU A 92 -13.92 -31.51 34.05
N ASN A 93 -13.36 -32.60 33.51
CA ASN A 93 -13.29 -33.89 34.22
C ASN A 93 -12.47 -33.80 35.51
N ILE A 94 -11.32 -33.11 35.49
CA ILE A 94 -10.50 -32.88 36.70
C ILE A 94 -11.27 -32.04 37.73
N THR A 95 -12.03 -31.04 37.29
CA THR A 95 -12.82 -30.20 38.21
C THR A 95 -13.97 -30.98 38.85
N VAL A 96 -14.61 -31.86 38.08
CA VAL A 96 -15.62 -32.80 38.59
C VAL A 96 -15.02 -33.76 39.61
N GLU A 97 -13.84 -34.32 39.34
CA GLU A 97 -13.12 -35.21 40.25
C GLU A 97 -12.71 -34.49 41.55
N ARG A 98 -12.26 -33.23 41.46
CA ARG A 98 -11.94 -32.40 42.64
C ARG A 98 -13.18 -32.07 43.47
N LEU A 99 -14.29 -31.72 42.82
CA LEU A 99 -15.58 -31.49 43.49
C LEU A 99 -16.07 -32.77 44.19
N PHE A 100 -15.83 -33.92 43.57
CA PHE A 100 -16.16 -35.24 44.13
C PHE A 100 -15.31 -35.60 45.35
N ASN A 101 -13.98 -35.45 45.29
CA ASN A 101 -13.11 -35.69 46.45
C ASN A 101 -13.39 -34.74 47.62
N THR A 102 -13.91 -33.54 47.33
CA THR A 102 -14.35 -32.59 48.37
C THR A 102 -15.69 -33.02 48.99
N SER A 103 -16.58 -33.63 48.23
CA SER A 103 -17.86 -34.14 48.74
C SER A 103 -17.72 -35.45 49.53
N GLU A 104 -16.69 -36.26 49.24
CA GLU A 104 -16.34 -37.49 49.97
C GLU A 104 -15.95 -37.23 51.45
N GLN A 105 -15.52 -36.01 51.79
CA GLN A 105 -15.28 -35.60 53.17
C GLN A 105 -16.56 -35.35 53.99
N SER A 106 -17.75 -35.39 53.35
CA SER A 106 -19.06 -35.19 54.00
C SER A 106 -19.74 -36.54 54.28
N LYS A 107 -20.16 -36.75 55.53
CA LYS A 107 -20.38 -38.10 56.12
C LYS A 107 -21.47 -39.00 55.51
N VAL A 108 -22.38 -38.55 54.65
CA VAL A 108 -23.31 -39.46 53.92
C VAL A 108 -23.70 -38.84 52.57
N LEU A 109 -23.22 -39.44 51.47
CA LEU A 109 -23.60 -39.09 50.09
C LEU A 109 -23.55 -40.36 49.21
N HIS A 110 -24.65 -40.67 48.51
CA HIS A 110 -24.68 -41.75 47.53
C HIS A 110 -23.99 -41.31 46.22
N VAL A 111 -22.75 -41.78 46.05
CA VAL A 111 -21.77 -41.41 45.02
C VAL A 111 -22.33 -41.29 43.60
N ASN A 112 -23.06 -42.29 43.09
CA ASN A 112 -23.48 -42.35 41.67
C ASN A 112 -24.62 -41.39 41.32
N ASN A 113 -25.56 -41.18 42.24
CA ASN A 113 -26.69 -40.29 42.02
C ASN A 113 -26.26 -38.82 42.12
N TRP A 114 -25.34 -38.52 43.05
CA TRP A 114 -24.85 -37.16 43.24
C TRP A 114 -23.97 -36.68 42.10
N THR A 115 -23.03 -37.49 41.60
CA THR A 115 -22.18 -37.12 40.45
C THR A 115 -23.00 -36.86 39.19
N THR A 116 -24.00 -37.69 38.93
CA THR A 116 -24.90 -37.52 37.77
C THR A 116 -25.69 -36.22 37.88
N MET A 117 -26.21 -35.91 39.07
CA MET A 117 -26.99 -34.67 39.32
C MET A 117 -26.10 -33.42 39.27
N ALA A 118 -24.92 -33.45 39.89
CA ALA A 118 -23.97 -32.34 39.86
C ALA A 118 -23.49 -32.03 38.45
N ARG A 119 -23.23 -33.06 37.62
CA ARG A 119 -22.91 -32.89 36.21
C ARG A 119 -24.04 -32.21 35.44
N GLN A 120 -25.28 -32.64 35.66
CA GLN A 120 -26.45 -32.05 35.00
C GLN A 120 -26.61 -30.57 35.37
N ILE A 121 -26.44 -30.20 36.64
CA ILE A 121 -26.51 -28.81 37.10
C ILE A 121 -25.36 -27.98 36.51
N LEU A 122 -24.15 -28.53 36.42
CA LEU A 122 -23.00 -27.82 35.87
C LEU A 122 -23.13 -27.61 34.36
N GLU A 123 -23.61 -28.61 33.61
CA GLU A 123 -23.92 -28.49 32.19
C GLU A 123 -25.02 -27.45 31.96
N GLU A 124 -26.06 -27.43 32.79
CA GLU A 124 -27.11 -26.42 32.73
C GLU A 124 -26.58 -25.01 33.01
N TYR A 125 -25.73 -24.85 34.02
CA TYR A 125 -25.07 -23.58 34.33
C TYR A 125 -24.14 -23.12 33.20
N GLN A 126 -23.35 -24.03 32.60
CA GLN A 126 -22.50 -23.72 31.46
C GLN A 126 -23.32 -23.29 30.24
N LEU A 127 -24.41 -23.99 29.95
CA LEU A 127 -25.33 -23.62 28.88
C LEU A 127 -25.97 -22.26 29.14
N ASP A 128 -26.37 -21.98 30.38
CA ASP A 128 -26.91 -20.68 30.73
C ASP A 128 -25.85 -19.57 30.60
N LEU A 129 -24.62 -19.80 31.10
CA LEU A 129 -23.52 -18.86 30.94
C LEU A 129 -23.25 -18.53 29.47
N VAL A 130 -23.20 -19.55 28.60
CA VAL A 130 -23.05 -19.37 27.15
C VAL A 130 -24.24 -18.58 26.57
N ARG A 131 -25.47 -18.82 27.02
CA ARG A 131 -26.65 -18.04 26.60
C ARG A 131 -26.55 -16.59 27.06
N GLN A 132 -26.13 -16.34 28.30
CA GLN A 132 -25.96 -14.98 28.83
C GLN A 132 -24.82 -14.25 28.11
N THR A 133 -23.73 -14.93 27.79
CA THR A 133 -22.64 -14.35 26.99
C THR A 133 -23.09 -13.96 25.59
N LYS A 134 -23.91 -14.79 24.93
CA LYS A 134 -24.56 -14.42 23.66
C LYS A 134 -25.48 -13.21 23.79
N ARG A 135 -26.13 -13.04 24.96
CA ARG A 135 -26.97 -11.87 25.29
C ARG A 135 -26.16 -10.61 25.65
N GLY A 136 -24.85 -10.73 25.86
CA GLY A 136 -23.94 -9.61 26.11
C GLY A 136 -23.20 -9.66 27.45
N TYR A 137 -23.32 -10.74 28.23
CA TYR A 137 -22.61 -10.90 29.50
C TYR A 137 -21.14 -11.30 29.28
N GLN A 138 -20.18 -10.50 29.74
CA GLN A 138 -18.75 -10.74 29.50
C GLN A 138 -17.98 -11.33 30.69
N GLY A 139 -18.66 -11.71 31.77
CA GLY A 139 -18.02 -12.43 32.89
C GLY A 139 -17.26 -11.54 33.88
N GLU A 140 -17.21 -10.23 33.68
CA GLU A 140 -16.66 -9.31 34.67
C GLU A 140 -17.68 -9.06 35.79
N ARG A 141 -17.20 -8.97 37.03
CA ARG A 141 -18.02 -8.56 38.17
C ARG A 141 -18.61 -7.19 37.82
N PHE A 142 -19.90 -7.00 38.11
CA PHE A 142 -20.58 -5.71 38.03
C PHE A 142 -19.94 -4.72 39.02
N GLU A 143 -18.74 -4.22 38.72
CA GLU A 143 -18.34 -2.89 39.15
C GLU A 143 -19.00 -1.93 38.17
N ASP A 144 -19.81 -1.00 38.66
CA ASP A 144 -20.65 -0.08 37.87
C ASP A 144 -19.88 0.78 36.83
N ASP A 145 -18.55 0.70 36.86
CA ASP A 145 -17.58 1.49 36.11
C ASP A 145 -17.17 0.93 34.74
N THR A 146 -17.48 -0.34 34.39
CA THR A 146 -17.06 -0.95 33.10
C THR A 146 -18.18 -1.10 32.06
N LYS A 147 -19.12 -0.14 32.00
CA LYS A 147 -20.18 -0.14 30.97
C LYS A 147 -19.60 0.13 29.57
N GLN A 148 -19.69 -0.87 28.69
CA GLN A 148 -19.20 -0.78 27.29
C GLN A 148 -19.92 0.28 26.45
N TRP A 149 -21.19 0.53 26.74
CA TRP A 149 -21.99 1.58 26.11
C TRP A 149 -21.82 2.93 26.84
N ASN A 150 -20.58 3.32 27.11
CA ASN A 150 -20.25 4.70 27.45
C ASN A 150 -20.17 5.55 26.16
N PHE A 151 -20.12 6.87 26.29
CA PHE A 151 -20.12 7.77 25.13
C PHE A 151 -18.93 7.51 24.17
N PRO A 152 -17.68 7.36 24.63
CA PRO A 152 -16.55 7.00 23.76
C PRO A 152 -16.70 5.64 23.08
N GLY A 153 -17.22 4.63 23.78
CA GLY A 153 -17.49 3.30 23.23
C GLY A 153 -18.61 3.32 22.18
N ALA A 154 -19.64 4.16 22.38
CA ALA A 154 -20.69 4.39 21.40
C ALA A 154 -20.17 5.12 20.15
N ILE A 155 -19.27 6.10 20.31
CA ILE A 155 -18.58 6.75 19.18
C ILE A 155 -17.72 5.74 18.43
N LEU A 156 -16.93 4.92 19.13
CA LEU A 156 -16.11 3.89 18.50
C LEU A 156 -16.99 2.92 17.72
N TYR A 157 -18.12 2.47 18.30
CA TYR A 157 -19.11 1.66 17.59
C TYR A 157 -19.61 2.36 16.31
N ALA A 158 -20.06 3.62 16.41
CA ALA A 158 -20.55 4.38 15.28
C ALA A 158 -19.49 4.50 14.16
N ILE A 159 -18.25 4.83 14.51
CA ILE A 159 -17.12 4.88 13.57
C ILE A 159 -16.90 3.52 12.92
N THR A 160 -16.88 2.42 13.68
CA THR A 160 -16.65 1.08 13.13
C THR A 160 -17.76 0.63 12.16
N VAL A 161 -18.99 1.11 12.34
CA VAL A 161 -20.11 0.85 11.42
C VAL A 161 -19.92 1.62 10.11
N ILE A 162 -19.68 2.94 10.18
CA ILE A 162 -19.56 3.77 8.97
C ILE A 162 -18.27 3.49 8.18
N THR A 163 -17.20 3.07 8.87
CA THR A 163 -15.92 2.68 8.26
C THR A 163 -15.89 1.24 7.78
N THR A 164 -16.95 0.46 8.01
CA THR A 164 -17.06 -0.97 7.65
C THR A 164 -16.01 -1.88 8.30
N ILE A 165 -15.35 -1.44 9.37
CA ILE A 165 -14.41 -2.27 10.15
C ILE A 165 -15.18 -3.35 10.91
N GLY A 166 -16.19 -2.96 11.68
CA GLY A 166 -17.11 -3.88 12.34
C GLY A 166 -16.48 -4.92 13.29
N TYR A 167 -15.69 -4.52 14.29
CA TYR A 167 -15.04 -5.42 15.25
C TYR A 167 -15.95 -6.49 15.90
N GLY A 168 -17.26 -6.26 16.01
CA GLY A 168 -18.18 -7.27 16.56
C GLY A 168 -18.15 -7.48 18.08
N HIS A 169 -17.12 -6.98 18.79
CA HIS A 169 -17.03 -7.05 20.25
C HIS A 169 -18.15 -6.24 20.97
N ILE A 170 -18.49 -5.05 20.45
CA ILE A 170 -19.65 -4.26 20.85
C ILE A 170 -20.67 -4.31 19.70
N THR A 171 -21.86 -4.84 19.98
CA THR A 171 -22.94 -4.98 18.99
C THR A 171 -24.29 -4.69 19.60
N CYS A 172 -25.18 -4.03 18.85
CA CYS A 172 -26.55 -3.82 19.30
C CYS A 172 -27.28 -5.17 19.44
N LYS A 173 -27.63 -5.54 20.67
CA LYS A 173 -28.40 -6.76 20.96
C LYS A 173 -29.91 -6.55 20.87
N THR A 174 -30.39 -5.32 21.12
CA THR A 174 -31.80 -4.95 21.07
C THR A 174 -32.33 -4.91 19.64
N ASN A 175 -33.62 -5.21 19.46
CA ASN A 175 -34.26 -5.15 18.14
C ASN A 175 -34.20 -3.73 17.56
N TYR A 176 -34.49 -2.71 18.37
CA TYR A 176 -34.39 -1.31 17.97
C TYR A 176 -32.97 -0.90 17.59
N GLY A 177 -31.96 -1.31 18.36
CA GLY A 177 -30.56 -0.99 18.05
C GLY A 177 -30.08 -1.62 16.73
N LYS A 178 -30.53 -2.84 16.41
CA LYS A 178 -30.26 -3.49 15.12
C LYS A 178 -30.87 -2.72 13.96
N ILE A 179 -32.14 -2.32 14.06
CA ILE A 179 -32.82 -1.53 13.03
C ILE A 179 -32.12 -0.18 12.83
N MET A 180 -31.80 0.51 13.93
CA MET A 180 -31.09 1.79 13.86
C MET A 180 -29.70 1.65 13.24
N THR A 181 -28.98 0.57 13.54
CA THR A 181 -27.68 0.29 12.91
C THR A 181 -27.81 0.11 11.39
N MET A 182 -28.85 -0.57 10.91
CA MET A 182 -29.10 -0.73 9.48
C MET A 182 -29.33 0.62 8.80
N ILE A 183 -30.21 1.46 9.36
CA ILE A 183 -30.49 2.81 8.83
C ILE A 183 -29.22 3.67 8.86
N TYR A 184 -28.48 3.64 9.97
CA TYR A 184 -27.24 4.39 10.13
C TYR A 184 -26.18 3.97 9.11
N ALA A 185 -26.03 2.68 8.83
CA ALA A 185 -25.09 2.16 7.83
C ALA A 185 -25.45 2.57 6.40
N ILE A 186 -26.75 2.59 6.04
CA ILE A 186 -27.22 2.96 4.69
C ILE A 186 -26.77 4.37 4.30
N PHE A 187 -26.82 5.34 5.22
CA PHE A 187 -26.38 6.70 4.96
C PHE A 187 -24.91 6.93 5.31
N GLY A 188 -24.42 6.28 6.36
CA GLY A 188 -23.06 6.46 6.87
C GLY A 188 -21.99 5.91 5.93
N ILE A 189 -22.18 4.72 5.36
CA ILE A 189 -21.16 4.10 4.48
C ILE A 189 -20.93 4.95 3.21
N PRO A 190 -21.96 5.38 2.44
CA PRO A 190 -21.73 6.26 1.28
C PRO A 190 -21.07 7.58 1.65
N LEU A 191 -21.46 8.20 2.77
CA LEU A 191 -20.84 9.43 3.26
C LEU A 191 -19.36 9.23 3.58
N MET A 192 -19.01 8.11 4.22
CA MET A 192 -17.63 7.76 4.52
C MET A 192 -16.81 7.46 3.27
N LEU A 193 -17.36 6.77 2.29
CA LEU A 193 -16.67 6.54 1.01
C LEU A 193 -16.39 7.85 0.27
N LEU A 194 -17.35 8.78 0.26
CA LEU A 194 -17.15 10.13 -0.31
C LEU A 194 -16.07 10.90 0.46
N CYS A 195 -16.11 10.83 1.80
CA CYS A 195 -15.11 11.43 2.66
C CYS A 195 -13.70 10.89 2.36
N LEU A 196 -13.55 9.57 2.29
CA LEU A 196 -12.27 8.92 1.98
C LEU A 196 -11.77 9.22 0.56
N ALA A 197 -12.67 9.34 -0.42
CA ALA A 197 -12.29 9.72 -1.79
C ALA A 197 -11.74 11.16 -1.85
N ASN A 198 -12.39 12.10 -1.16
CA ASN A 198 -11.98 13.50 -1.12
C ASN A 198 -10.70 13.71 -0.30
N ILE A 199 -10.62 13.12 0.89
CA ILE A 199 -9.43 13.22 1.74
C ILE A 199 -8.25 12.48 1.09
N GLY A 200 -8.47 11.29 0.56
CA GLY A 200 -7.42 10.47 -0.04
C GLY A 200 -6.78 11.13 -1.27
N SER A 201 -7.55 11.80 -2.12
CA SER A 201 -7.01 12.57 -3.25
C SER A 201 -6.24 13.81 -2.81
N THR A 202 -6.78 14.56 -1.85
CA THR A 202 -6.12 15.74 -1.26
C THR A 202 -4.80 15.37 -0.59
N MET A 203 -4.80 14.30 0.21
CA MET A 203 -3.58 13.77 0.84
C MET A 203 -2.57 13.29 -0.19
N ALA A 204 -3.00 12.67 -1.30
CA ALA A 204 -2.11 12.23 -2.37
C ALA A 204 -1.39 13.42 -3.03
N ASP A 205 -2.11 14.51 -3.29
CA ASP A 205 -1.53 15.73 -3.85
C ASP A 205 -0.55 16.41 -2.88
N ALA A 206 -0.92 16.49 -1.60
CA ALA A 206 -0.01 16.97 -0.55
C ALA A 206 1.24 16.08 -0.45
N PHE A 207 1.08 14.76 -0.53
CA PHE A 207 2.19 13.82 -0.48
C PHE A 207 3.08 13.92 -1.72
N ARG A 208 2.52 14.08 -2.92
CA ARG A 208 3.28 14.37 -4.15
C ARG A 208 4.07 15.66 -4.03
N PHE A 209 3.48 16.71 -3.46
CA PHE A 209 4.16 17.97 -3.21
C PHE A 209 5.33 17.79 -2.23
N ILE A 210 5.12 17.11 -1.10
CA ILE A 210 6.18 16.81 -0.13
C ILE A 210 7.29 15.94 -0.77
N TYR A 211 6.92 14.87 -1.46
CA TYR A 211 7.84 13.99 -2.14
C TYR A 211 8.66 14.74 -3.19
N CYS A 212 8.00 15.55 -4.04
CA CYS A 212 8.68 16.37 -5.03
C CYS A 212 9.55 17.43 -4.37
N ASN A 213 9.17 18.04 -3.25
CA ASN A 213 10.03 19.00 -2.57
C ASN A 213 11.24 18.35 -1.94
N VAL A 214 11.11 17.17 -1.35
CA VAL A 214 12.23 16.41 -0.78
C VAL A 214 13.14 15.87 -1.89
N CYS A 215 12.58 15.22 -2.92
CA CYS A 215 13.33 14.71 -4.06
C CYS A 215 13.87 15.81 -4.97
N CYS A 216 13.17 16.92 -5.20
CA CYS A 216 13.69 18.06 -5.97
C CYS A 216 14.71 18.83 -5.14
N SER A 217 14.59 18.97 -3.82
CA SER A 217 15.69 19.50 -2.99
C SER A 217 16.94 18.63 -3.07
N TYR A 218 16.77 17.31 -3.05
CA TYR A 218 17.87 16.35 -3.22
C TYR A 218 18.47 16.38 -4.65
N CYS A 219 17.64 16.38 -5.69
CA CYS A 219 18.05 16.47 -7.09
C CYS A 219 18.65 17.85 -7.43
N ASN A 220 18.16 18.93 -6.84
CA ASN A 220 18.67 20.28 -7.01
C ASN A 220 19.99 20.46 -6.24
N MET A 221 20.15 19.82 -5.06
CA MET A 221 21.47 19.69 -4.43
C MET A 221 22.47 18.93 -5.31
N ILE A 222 22.06 17.84 -5.95
CA ILE A 222 22.92 17.07 -6.86
C ILE A 222 23.24 17.86 -8.14
N LYS A 223 22.26 18.54 -8.76
CA LYS A 223 22.45 19.43 -9.91
C LYS A 223 23.34 20.61 -9.55
N LYS A 224 23.16 21.25 -8.39
CA LYS A 224 24.03 22.32 -7.87
C LYS A 224 25.46 21.84 -7.69
N ARG A 225 25.67 20.64 -7.12
CA ARG A 225 27.01 20.02 -7.02
C ARG A 225 27.63 19.71 -8.38
N ARG A 226 26.84 19.24 -9.36
CA ARG A 226 27.32 18.98 -10.74
C ARG A 226 27.68 20.27 -11.47
N ASN A 227 26.86 21.31 -11.35
CA ASN A 227 27.12 22.61 -11.98
C ASN A 227 28.36 23.30 -11.39
N ILE A 228 28.58 23.21 -10.07
CA ILE A 228 29.81 23.72 -9.43
C ILE A 228 31.05 22.98 -9.96
N ARG A 229 31.01 21.64 -10.07
CA ARG A 229 32.13 20.86 -10.65
C ARG A 229 32.37 21.16 -12.13
N ALA A 230 31.31 21.38 -12.91
CA ALA A 230 31.41 21.76 -14.31
C ALA A 230 32.04 23.16 -14.48
N LEU A 231 31.64 24.14 -13.66
CA LEU A 231 32.25 25.47 -13.64
C LEU A 231 33.74 25.42 -13.27
N GLN A 232 34.11 24.61 -12.26
CA GLN A 232 35.50 24.40 -11.87
C GLN A 232 36.35 23.78 -12.99
N SER A 233 35.78 22.88 -13.80
CA SER A 233 36.48 22.29 -14.96
C SER A 233 36.70 23.27 -16.10
N VAL A 234 35.83 24.29 -16.24
CA VAL A 234 35.98 25.34 -17.26
C VAL A 234 37.03 26.38 -16.84
N GLU A 235 37.08 26.78 -15.57
CA GLU A 235 38.12 27.68 -15.04
C GLU A 235 39.55 27.13 -15.20
N LEU A 236 39.75 25.82 -14.98
CA LEU A 236 41.04 25.16 -15.20
C LEU A 236 41.47 25.18 -16.67
N SER A 237 40.52 25.16 -17.61
CA SER A 237 40.82 25.19 -19.04
C SER A 237 41.18 26.59 -19.57
N GLN A 238 40.70 27.67 -18.93
CA GLN A 238 40.99 29.06 -19.34
C GLN A 238 42.30 29.61 -18.78
N ASN A 239 42.73 29.16 -17.60
CA ASN A 239 44.04 29.55 -17.03
C ASN A 239 45.25 28.97 -17.77
N SER A 240 45.04 28.02 -18.68
CA SER A 240 46.10 27.39 -19.49
C SER A 240 46.44 28.19 -20.76
N SER A 241 45.64 29.19 -21.13
CA SER A 241 45.74 29.92 -22.41
C SER A 241 46.21 31.38 -22.31
N SER A 242 46.56 31.87 -21.12
CA SER A 242 46.92 33.27 -20.89
C SER A 242 48.43 33.46 -20.66
N SER A 243 49.25 33.18 -21.68
CA SER A 243 50.66 33.57 -21.69
C SER A 243 51.02 34.28 -23.00
N VAL A 244 50.77 35.59 -23.06
CA VAL A 244 51.33 36.47 -24.11
C VAL A 244 51.91 37.73 -23.43
N PRO A 245 53.14 38.19 -23.77
CA PRO A 245 53.88 39.19 -22.98
C PRO A 245 53.43 40.63 -23.23
N LYS A 246 53.62 41.47 -22.20
CA LYS A 246 53.37 42.93 -22.16
C LYS A 246 54.27 43.72 -23.11
N PHE A 247 53.74 44.80 -23.67
CA PHE A 247 54.51 45.98 -24.09
C PHE A 247 53.92 47.25 -23.45
N PRO A 248 54.74 48.20 -22.95
CA PRO A 248 54.27 49.47 -22.40
C PRO A 248 54.47 50.63 -23.39
N ASN A 249 53.59 51.64 -23.34
CA ASN A 249 53.84 53.09 -23.53
C ASN A 249 52.50 53.83 -23.77
N VAL A 250 52.24 55.10 -23.43
CA VAL A 250 52.73 56.13 -22.48
C VAL A 250 51.90 57.39 -22.80
N THR A 251 51.43 58.14 -21.77
CA THR A 251 50.89 59.54 -21.73
C THR A 251 49.64 59.92 -22.58
N THR A 252 48.75 60.88 -22.22
CA THR A 252 48.82 62.12 -21.41
C THR A 252 47.41 62.62 -21.01
N SER A 253 47.40 63.59 -20.08
CA SER A 253 46.40 64.38 -19.31
C SER A 253 45.21 65.12 -20.02
N PRO A 254 44.26 65.75 -19.24
CA PRO A 254 42.86 66.15 -19.59
C PRO A 254 42.69 67.70 -19.72
N PRO A 255 41.53 68.37 -19.45
CA PRO A 255 40.09 68.15 -19.74
C PRO A 255 39.43 69.36 -20.50
N SER A 256 38.19 69.24 -21.01
CA SER A 256 37.17 70.32 -20.90
C SER A 256 35.79 69.98 -21.53
N SER A 257 34.76 70.52 -20.86
CA SER A 257 33.36 70.78 -21.25
C SER A 257 32.39 69.61 -21.52
N LEU A 258 31.66 69.36 -20.43
CA LEU A 258 30.27 68.94 -20.30
C LEU A 258 29.31 69.42 -21.42
N ALA A 259 28.71 68.48 -22.16
CA ALA A 259 27.40 68.67 -22.76
C ALA A 259 26.68 67.34 -23.00
N THR A 260 25.45 67.30 -22.48
CA THR A 260 24.30 66.53 -22.97
C THR A 260 24.19 65.07 -22.52
N VAL A 261 23.35 64.89 -21.50
CA VAL A 261 22.67 63.65 -21.13
C VAL A 261 21.89 63.14 -22.34
N SER A 262 22.31 62.01 -22.88
CA SER A 262 21.47 61.11 -23.69
C SER A 262 21.55 59.73 -23.05
N THR A 263 20.55 59.41 -22.23
CA THR A 263 20.26 58.04 -21.82
C THR A 263 19.73 57.30 -23.05
N ASN A 264 20.64 56.68 -23.79
CA ASN A 264 20.28 55.67 -24.77
C ASN A 264 19.55 54.53 -24.04
N HIS A 265 18.28 54.34 -24.39
CA HIS A 265 17.54 53.11 -24.12
C HIS A 265 18.29 51.95 -24.75
N ILE A 266 19.13 51.27 -23.98
CA ILE A 266 19.53 49.90 -24.27
C ILE A 266 18.36 49.05 -23.82
N GLU A 267 17.51 48.68 -24.77
CA GLU A 267 16.53 47.62 -24.60
C GLU A 267 17.30 46.30 -24.47
N SER A 268 17.74 45.98 -23.25
CA SER A 268 18.26 44.66 -22.94
C SER A 268 17.08 43.70 -22.95
N LYS A 269 16.90 42.99 -24.08
CA LYS A 269 16.10 41.76 -24.12
C LYS A 269 16.47 40.93 -22.88
N PRO A 270 15.51 40.54 -22.02
CA PRO A 270 15.84 39.68 -20.90
C PRO A 270 16.45 38.41 -21.49
N SER A 271 17.65 38.08 -20.99
CA SER A 271 18.37 36.87 -21.34
C SER A 271 17.43 35.68 -21.21
N THR A 272 17.27 34.94 -22.31
CA THR A 272 16.48 33.70 -22.43
C THR A 272 16.73 32.71 -21.29
N SER A 273 17.90 32.78 -20.65
CA SER A 273 18.28 31.97 -19.50
C SER A 273 17.47 32.24 -18.23
N VAL A 274 16.95 33.45 -17.99
CA VAL A 274 16.20 33.77 -16.76
C VAL A 274 14.75 33.37 -16.88
N VAL A 275 14.15 33.47 -18.07
CA VAL A 275 12.77 33.03 -18.33
C VAL A 275 12.69 31.50 -18.33
N GLU A 276 13.64 30.79 -18.95
CA GLU A 276 13.75 29.33 -18.80
C GLU A 276 14.03 28.88 -17.35
N PHE A 277 14.65 29.74 -16.53
CA PHE A 277 14.93 29.43 -15.13
C PHE A 277 13.69 29.55 -14.24
N VAL A 278 12.79 30.49 -14.53
CA VAL A 278 11.53 30.67 -13.80
C VAL A 278 10.48 29.63 -14.22
N ASP A 279 10.40 29.28 -15.51
CA ASP A 279 9.50 28.20 -15.97
C ASP A 279 9.93 26.80 -15.48
N ASN A 280 11.22 26.61 -15.16
CA ASN A 280 11.71 25.35 -14.58
C ASN A 280 11.25 25.09 -13.13
N PHE A 281 10.61 26.06 -12.47
CA PHE A 281 10.07 25.90 -11.12
C PHE A 281 8.59 25.51 -11.09
N ASN A 282 7.88 25.54 -12.22
CA ASN A 282 6.49 25.08 -12.29
C ASN A 282 6.43 23.57 -12.60
N ILE A 283 7.18 22.77 -11.82
CA ILE A 283 7.13 21.31 -11.91
C ILE A 283 5.70 20.89 -11.55
N ASP A 284 4.96 20.40 -12.53
CA ASP A 284 3.61 19.83 -12.35
C ASP A 284 3.71 18.54 -11.52
N TYR A 285 3.82 18.70 -10.21
CA TYR A 285 3.97 17.63 -9.22
C TYR A 285 2.76 16.68 -9.21
N ARG A 286 1.61 17.08 -9.76
CA ARG A 286 0.44 16.21 -9.93
C ARG A 286 0.71 15.06 -10.89
N LYS A 287 1.68 15.19 -11.81
CA LYS A 287 2.11 14.13 -12.73
C LYS A 287 3.22 13.23 -12.17
N ALA A 288 3.72 13.51 -10.96
CA ALA A 288 4.77 12.71 -10.36
C ALA A 288 4.22 11.32 -9.97
N THR A 289 4.77 10.28 -10.59
CA THR A 289 4.47 8.89 -10.26
C THR A 289 5.28 8.48 -9.05
N ILE A 290 4.58 8.15 -7.97
CA ILE A 290 5.21 7.72 -6.72
C ILE A 290 5.40 6.20 -6.78
N PRO A 291 6.62 5.70 -6.56
CA PRO A 291 6.87 4.27 -6.59
C PRO A 291 6.15 3.58 -5.42
N ILE A 292 5.57 2.41 -5.70
CA ILE A 292 4.82 1.59 -4.72
C ILE A 292 5.65 1.34 -3.44
N SER A 293 6.97 1.20 -3.55
CA SER A 293 7.85 0.99 -2.40
C SER A 293 7.80 2.14 -1.39
N VAL A 294 7.70 3.39 -1.84
CA VAL A 294 7.63 4.57 -0.97
C VAL A 294 6.29 4.61 -0.26
N THR A 295 5.19 4.35 -0.98
CA THR A 295 3.85 4.28 -0.41
C THR A 295 3.73 3.15 0.63
N LEU A 296 4.26 1.96 0.33
CA LEU A 296 4.28 0.84 1.27
C LEU A 296 5.16 1.11 2.49
N SER A 297 6.26 1.83 2.33
CA SER A 297 7.13 2.22 3.45
C SER A 297 6.43 3.19 4.38
N LEU A 298 5.70 4.17 3.83
CA LEU A 298 4.88 5.10 4.60
C LEU A 298 3.79 4.36 5.39
N LEU A 299 3.05 3.46 4.73
CA LEU A 299 2.04 2.64 5.39
C LEU A 299 2.65 1.77 6.51
N SER A 300 3.77 1.11 6.24
CA SER A 300 4.46 0.26 7.23
C SER A 300 4.92 1.08 8.44
N SER A 301 5.44 2.29 8.22
CA SER A 301 5.84 3.19 9.32
C SER A 301 4.65 3.60 10.21
N TYR A 302 3.48 3.82 9.60
CA TYR A 302 2.26 4.16 10.33
C TYR A 302 1.72 2.97 11.15
N LEU A 303 1.83 1.76 10.61
CA LEU A 303 1.50 0.52 11.32
C LEU A 303 2.43 0.28 12.50
N ILE A 304 3.75 0.48 12.33
CA ILE A 304 4.74 0.34 13.41
C ILE A 304 4.50 1.39 14.50
N LEU A 305 4.20 2.63 14.13
CA LEU A 305 3.84 3.69 15.07
C LEU A 305 2.61 3.30 15.91
N GLY A 306 1.57 2.79 15.27
CA GLY A 306 0.39 2.28 15.96
C GLY A 306 0.72 1.08 16.86
N ALA A 307 1.53 0.14 16.37
CA ALA A 307 1.93 -1.05 17.12
C ALA A 307 2.61 -0.69 18.43
N VAL A 308 3.55 0.26 18.41
CA VAL A 308 4.22 0.75 19.63
C VAL A 308 3.23 1.45 20.55
N LEU A 309 2.37 2.32 20.01
CA LEU A 309 1.37 3.06 20.78
C LEU A 309 0.42 2.12 21.55
N PHE A 310 -0.19 1.16 20.86
CA PHE A 310 -1.17 0.25 21.45
C PHE A 310 -0.53 -0.86 22.29
N SER A 311 0.67 -1.31 21.95
CA SER A 311 1.43 -2.28 22.76
C SER A 311 1.73 -1.74 24.16
N GLU A 312 2.19 -0.49 24.26
CA GLU A 312 2.42 0.19 25.55
C GLU A 312 1.12 0.48 26.31
N TRP A 313 0.03 0.80 25.61
CA TRP A 313 -1.22 1.17 26.26
C TRP A 313 -2.04 0.01 26.80
N GLU A 314 -2.03 -1.12 26.11
CA GLU A 314 -2.83 -2.30 26.44
C GLU A 314 -1.98 -3.46 27.00
N ASN A 315 -0.67 -3.23 27.20
CA ASN A 315 0.30 -4.26 27.60
C ASN A 315 0.30 -5.47 26.65
N TRP A 316 0.04 -5.23 25.37
CA TRP A 316 0.07 -6.27 24.34
C TRP A 316 1.51 -6.50 23.86
N LYS A 317 1.78 -7.68 23.29
CA LYS A 317 3.04 -7.87 22.56
C LYS A 317 3.06 -6.96 21.34
N LEU A 318 4.24 -6.54 20.89
CA LEU A 318 4.38 -5.68 19.71
C LEU A 318 3.71 -6.27 18.46
N LEU A 319 3.76 -7.61 18.31
CA LEU A 319 3.11 -8.32 17.22
C LEU A 319 1.57 -8.18 17.28
N ASP A 320 0.99 -8.31 18.47
CA ASP A 320 -0.45 -8.18 18.70
C ASP A 320 -0.92 -6.75 18.40
N GLY A 321 -0.11 -5.75 18.79
CA GLY A 321 -0.34 -4.34 18.45
C GLY A 321 -0.27 -4.08 16.94
N ALA A 322 0.74 -4.63 16.25
CA ALA A 322 0.86 -4.50 14.80
C ALA A 322 -0.27 -5.21 14.05
N TYR A 323 -0.66 -6.40 14.51
CA TYR A 323 -1.79 -7.16 14.00
C TYR A 323 -3.10 -6.38 14.17
N PHE A 324 -3.35 -5.83 15.36
CA PHE A 324 -4.50 -4.97 15.61
C PHE A 324 -4.55 -3.78 14.63
N CYS A 325 -3.45 -3.04 14.47
CA CYS A 325 -3.40 -1.91 13.55
C CYS A 325 -3.66 -2.35 12.10
N PHE A 326 -3.07 -3.46 11.66
CA PHE A 326 -3.25 -3.96 10.30
C PHE A 326 -4.70 -4.40 10.04
N VAL A 327 -5.25 -5.26 10.89
CA VAL A 327 -6.63 -5.77 10.80
C VAL A 327 -7.65 -4.63 10.85
N THR A 328 -7.38 -3.60 11.64
CA THR A 328 -8.23 -2.42 11.76
C THR A 328 -8.20 -1.53 10.52
N LEU A 329 -7.01 -1.14 10.06
CA LEU A 329 -6.86 -0.20 8.94
C LEU A 329 -7.15 -0.85 7.58
N ALA A 330 -6.95 -2.15 7.46
CA ALA A 330 -7.40 -2.94 6.31
C ALA A 330 -8.91 -3.21 6.33
N THR A 331 -9.64 -2.66 7.31
CA THR A 331 -11.09 -2.84 7.50
C THR A 331 -11.52 -4.31 7.55
N ILE A 332 -10.66 -5.18 8.08
CA ILE A 332 -10.96 -6.61 8.31
C ILE A 332 -11.75 -6.74 9.62
N GLY A 333 -11.29 -6.07 10.67
CA GLY A 333 -12.01 -5.90 11.94
C GLY A 333 -12.43 -7.20 12.64
N LEU A 334 -11.49 -8.12 12.88
CA LEU A 334 -11.78 -9.41 13.54
C LEU A 334 -12.25 -9.24 15.00
N GLY A 335 -11.79 -8.20 15.69
CA GLY A 335 -12.26 -7.78 17.02
C GLY A 335 -11.90 -8.71 18.18
N ASP A 336 -10.99 -9.65 17.93
CA ASP A 336 -10.23 -10.40 18.93
C ASP A 336 -9.44 -9.45 19.85
N LEU A 337 -8.75 -8.46 19.26
CA LEU A 337 -8.04 -7.40 19.95
C LEU A 337 -8.73 -6.05 19.74
N VAL A 338 -9.03 -5.36 20.83
CA VAL A 338 -9.61 -4.01 20.82
C VAL A 338 -9.12 -3.26 22.06
N PRO A 339 -8.68 -2.00 21.93
CA PRO A 339 -8.24 -1.19 23.06
C PRO A 339 -9.40 -0.86 24.02
N GLY A 340 -9.07 -0.63 25.28
CA GLY A 340 -10.02 -0.24 26.33
C GLY A 340 -10.60 -1.39 27.15
N LYS A 341 -9.94 -2.57 27.17
CA LYS A 341 -10.39 -3.73 27.97
C LYS A 341 -9.82 -3.78 29.40
N SER A 342 -8.73 -3.07 29.73
CA SER A 342 -7.89 -3.44 30.89
C SER A 342 -7.69 -2.40 32.01
N ILE A 343 -8.35 -1.22 32.01
CA ILE A 343 -7.95 -0.10 32.91
C ILE A 343 -9.15 0.70 33.46
N THR A 344 -8.95 1.37 34.59
CA THR A 344 -9.87 2.25 35.33
C THR A 344 -10.47 3.39 34.47
N SER A 345 -11.76 3.70 34.72
CA SER A 345 -12.67 4.49 33.87
C SER A 345 -12.11 5.78 33.25
N THR A 346 -11.32 6.58 33.96
CA THR A 346 -10.88 7.91 33.49
C THR A 346 -9.79 7.87 32.41
N GLN A 347 -8.91 6.87 32.42
CA GLN A 347 -7.87 6.73 31.39
C GLN A 347 -8.39 6.05 30.12
N VAL A 348 -9.46 5.25 30.24
CA VAL A 348 -10.06 4.52 29.11
C VAL A 348 -10.69 5.48 28.11
N GLU A 349 -11.38 6.53 28.57
CA GLU A 349 -12.06 7.48 27.68
C GLU A 349 -11.08 8.17 26.72
N GLY A 350 -9.94 8.64 27.24
CA GLY A 350 -8.89 9.27 26.43
C GLY A 350 -8.26 8.32 25.41
N LYS A 351 -7.99 7.07 25.81
CA LYS A 351 -7.41 6.04 24.92
C LYS A 351 -8.35 5.71 23.76
N LEU A 352 -9.66 5.60 24.00
CA LEU A 352 -10.66 5.33 22.97
C LEU A 352 -10.81 6.48 21.98
N VAL A 353 -10.77 7.73 22.45
CA VAL A 353 -10.81 8.90 21.55
C VAL A 353 -9.58 8.96 20.67
N ILE A 354 -8.38 8.73 21.22
CA ILE A 354 -7.16 8.71 20.41
C ILE A 354 -7.17 7.53 19.45
N CYS A 355 -7.69 6.37 19.86
CA CYS A 355 -7.91 5.23 18.96
C CYS A 355 -8.84 5.61 17.79
N ALA A 356 -9.95 6.29 18.06
CA ALA A 356 -10.87 6.75 17.02
C ALA A 356 -10.18 7.70 16.03
N LEU A 357 -9.39 8.67 16.52
CA LEU A 357 -8.61 9.58 15.68
C LEU A 357 -7.54 8.85 14.86
N TYR A 358 -6.84 7.89 15.46
CA TYR A 358 -5.88 7.02 14.78
C TYR A 358 -6.56 6.27 13.63
N VAL A 359 -7.70 5.62 13.89
CA VAL A 359 -8.43 4.89 12.85
C VAL A 359 -8.89 5.83 11.72
N LEU A 360 -9.47 6.99 12.04
CA LEU A 360 -9.93 7.94 11.02
C LEU A 360 -8.78 8.43 10.13
N PHE A 361 -7.65 8.82 10.73
CA PHE A 361 -6.47 9.25 9.96
C PHE A 361 -5.86 8.08 9.18
N GLY A 362 -5.73 6.91 9.78
CA GLY A 362 -5.18 5.73 9.14
C GLY A 362 -6.01 5.27 7.94
N LEU A 363 -7.34 5.37 8.00
CA LEU A 363 -8.21 5.08 6.86
C LEU A 363 -8.02 6.10 5.73
N SER A 364 -7.83 7.38 6.05
CA SER A 364 -7.50 8.37 5.03
C SER A 364 -6.14 8.13 4.37
N LEU A 365 -5.16 7.67 5.16
CA LEU A 365 -3.85 7.28 4.66
C LEU A 365 -3.94 6.04 3.76
N MET A 366 -4.75 5.05 4.13
CA MET A 366 -5.03 3.87 3.32
C MET A 366 -5.70 4.23 2.00
N ALA A 367 -6.69 5.13 2.01
CA ALA A 367 -7.34 5.63 0.79
C ALA A 367 -6.35 6.34 -0.15
N MET A 368 -5.47 7.19 0.40
CA MET A 368 -4.37 7.80 -0.35
C MET A 368 -3.44 6.73 -0.94
N CYS A 369 -3.00 5.76 -0.12
CA CYS A 369 -2.10 4.69 -0.58
C CYS A 369 -2.74 3.87 -1.71
N PHE A 370 -4.01 3.53 -1.59
CA PHE A 370 -4.76 2.83 -2.63
C PHE A 370 -4.82 3.62 -3.93
N ASN A 371 -5.12 4.93 -3.86
CA ASN A 371 -5.16 5.80 -5.03
C ASN A 371 -3.79 5.85 -5.75
N LEU A 372 -2.71 6.06 -5.00
CA LEU A 372 -1.34 6.11 -5.55
C LEU A 372 -0.90 4.76 -6.14
N MET A 373 -1.19 3.65 -5.43
CA MET A 373 -0.90 2.31 -5.91
C MET A 373 -1.70 1.98 -7.18
N GLN A 374 -2.98 2.35 -7.24
CA GLN A 374 -3.83 2.16 -8.40
C GLN A 374 -3.29 2.89 -9.63
N GLU A 375 -2.87 4.14 -9.50
CA GLU A 375 -2.26 4.92 -10.59
C GLU A 375 -0.97 4.27 -11.11
N GLU A 376 -0.06 3.89 -10.21
CA GLU A 376 1.23 3.30 -10.57
C GLU A 376 1.07 1.90 -11.19
N VAL A 377 0.15 1.11 -10.66
CA VAL A 377 -0.21 -0.21 -11.22
C VAL A 377 -0.77 -0.04 -12.63
N ARG A 378 -1.73 0.88 -12.85
CA ARG A 378 -2.27 1.21 -14.19
C ARG A 378 -1.16 1.66 -15.15
N ALA A 379 -0.23 2.50 -14.68
CA ALA A 379 0.89 2.96 -15.49
C ALA A 379 1.82 1.81 -15.91
N LYS A 380 2.17 0.91 -14.98
CA LYS A 380 2.99 -0.28 -15.28
C LYS A 380 2.27 -1.25 -16.22
N PHE A 381 0.98 -1.51 -16.01
CA PHE A 381 0.18 -2.36 -16.89
C PHE A 381 0.07 -1.77 -18.30
N ARG A 382 -0.10 -0.46 -18.44
CA ARG A 382 -0.10 0.19 -19.76
C ARG A 382 1.25 0.01 -20.47
N ARG A 383 2.38 0.18 -19.75
CA ARG A 383 3.72 -0.07 -20.30
C ARG A 383 3.91 -1.53 -20.71
N LEU A 384 3.42 -2.48 -19.90
CA LEU A 384 3.51 -3.91 -20.19
C LEU A 384 2.64 -4.29 -21.39
N GLY A 385 1.40 -3.80 -21.46
CA GLY A 385 0.48 -4.02 -22.57
C GLY A 385 1.01 -3.48 -23.89
N ASN A 386 1.64 -2.29 -23.88
CA ASN A 386 2.32 -1.72 -25.05
C ASN A 386 3.52 -2.58 -25.48
N LYS A 387 4.32 -3.10 -24.54
CA LYS A 387 5.46 -3.99 -24.85
C LYS A 387 5.02 -5.36 -25.40
N LEU A 388 3.86 -5.86 -24.95
CA LEU A 388 3.30 -7.13 -25.38
C LEU A 388 2.46 -7.02 -26.67
N GLY A 389 2.20 -5.80 -27.17
CA GLY A 389 1.33 -5.57 -28.33
C GLY A 389 -0.11 -6.05 -28.08
N ILE A 390 -0.61 -5.83 -26.86
CA ILE A 390 -2.01 -6.13 -26.47
C ILE A 390 -2.87 -4.86 -26.63
N ILE A 391 -2.27 -3.67 -26.55
CA ILE A 391 -2.95 -2.38 -26.61
C ILE A 391 -2.60 -1.74 -27.95
N ASP A 392 -3.47 -1.87 -28.95
CA ASP A 392 -3.34 -1.20 -30.25
C ASP A 392 -4.09 0.14 -30.31
N ASP A 393 -4.82 0.51 -29.25
CA ASP A 393 -5.67 1.71 -29.23
C ASP A 393 -5.36 2.65 -28.05
N PRO A 394 -4.93 3.91 -28.28
CA PRO A 394 -4.64 4.87 -27.22
C PRO A 394 -5.87 5.32 -26.43
N ASN A 395 -7.09 5.01 -26.89
CA ASN A 395 -8.36 5.44 -26.30
C ASN A 395 -9.11 4.37 -25.50
N PHE A 396 -8.55 3.18 -25.30
CA PHE A 396 -9.26 2.10 -24.59
C PHE A 396 -8.92 2.08 -23.09
N TRP A 397 -9.37 3.08 -22.32
CA TRP A 397 -9.66 3.03 -20.87
C TRP A 397 -10.52 4.21 -20.45
#